data_AF-A0AA35ZJ09-F1
#
_entry.id   AF-A0AA35ZJ09-F1
#
_cell.length_a   1.000
_cell.length_b   1.000
_cell.length_c   1.000
_cell.angle_alpha   90.00
_cell.angle_beta   90.00
_cell.angle_gamma   90.00
#
_symmetry.space_group_name_H-M   'P 1'
#
loop_
_entity.id
_entity.type
_entity.pdbx_description
1 polymer ?
#
loop_
_entity_poly.entity_id
_entity_poly.type
_entity_poly.pdbx_seq_one_letter_code
_entity_poly.pdbx_strand_id
1 'polypeptide(L)'
;MLSLYKHDNIVSLLGFCDENDEKILVYEYASRRSLDSYLNKDDLIWIQRLNICIGAARGLAYLHNPFGTQQRVLHRDIKSSNILLDENWNAKISDLGLLTKESDVYSFGVVLFEVLCGRLCIGNKNGIHRPSLTGGCDKNGNILKSAELYDSSTGRWEILPDMHSSRRLCSCFFMDKKFYVIGGMTSSTDSLTCGEEFDLNTKQWRKIDGMYPIIVNKITQAPPLVAAVSDELYALDYMSSMVKKYDKNKNSWDVLGRLPVKASSMEGWSLVFKACGDRLLVVYVQKSRENASIVLNSWSPKSRIEDGILDWNVLGVKEQQSQFVYDCAVMGC
;
A
#
# COMPACT_ATOMS: atom_id res chain seq x y z
N MET A 1 -14.18 -10.91 -26.15
CA MET A 1 -14.42 -10.45 -24.75
C MET A 1 -13.73 -9.10 -24.50
N LEU A 2 -12.40 -9.00 -24.66
CA LEU A 2 -11.65 -7.74 -24.46
C LEU A 2 -12.14 -6.55 -25.31
N SER A 3 -12.60 -6.80 -26.54
CA SER A 3 -13.14 -5.78 -27.46
C SER A 3 -14.42 -5.05 -26.99
N LEU A 4 -15.05 -5.50 -25.90
CA LEU A 4 -16.24 -4.88 -25.31
C LEU A 4 -15.91 -3.73 -24.34
N TYR A 5 -14.67 -3.66 -23.83
CA TYR A 5 -14.25 -2.66 -22.86
C TYR A 5 -13.78 -1.40 -23.60
N LYS A 6 -14.65 -0.40 -23.67
CA LYS A 6 -14.38 0.89 -24.33
C LYS A 6 -14.57 2.03 -23.35
N HIS A 7 -13.48 2.74 -23.07
CA HIS A 7 -13.43 3.87 -22.15
C HIS A 7 -12.20 4.71 -22.47
N ASP A 8 -12.28 6.04 -22.37
CA ASP A 8 -11.19 6.95 -22.79
C ASP A 8 -9.86 6.61 -22.11
N ASN A 9 -9.91 6.20 -20.84
CA ASN A 9 -8.76 5.80 -20.03
C ASN A 9 -8.39 4.29 -20.08
N ILE A 10 -8.80 3.57 -21.12
CA ILE A 10 -8.41 2.17 -21.37
C ILE A 10 -7.92 2.07 -22.82
N VAL A 11 -6.86 1.30 -23.05
CA VAL A 11 -6.39 1.01 -24.41
C VAL A 11 -7.36 0.05 -25.11
N SER A 12 -8.05 0.57 -26.11
CA SER A 12 -9.04 -0.14 -26.90
C SER A 12 -8.40 -1.22 -27.80
N LEU A 13 -8.91 -2.44 -27.72
CA LEU A 13 -8.58 -3.50 -28.69
C LEU A 13 -9.34 -3.23 -30.00
N LEU A 14 -8.60 -2.99 -31.09
CA LEU A 14 -9.12 -2.71 -32.42
C LEU A 14 -9.42 -3.98 -33.23
N GLY A 15 -8.63 -5.04 -33.02
CA GLY A 15 -8.77 -6.31 -33.72
C GLY A 15 -7.88 -7.41 -33.17
N PHE A 16 -8.02 -8.63 -33.70
CA PHE A 16 -7.16 -9.77 -33.37
C PHE A 16 -6.99 -10.68 -34.59
N CYS A 17 -5.93 -11.50 -34.57
CA CYS A 17 -5.70 -12.61 -35.47
C CYS A 17 -5.44 -13.88 -34.64
N ASP A 18 -5.93 -15.03 -35.08
CA ASP A 18 -5.70 -16.36 -34.49
C ASP A 18 -5.57 -17.35 -35.65
N GLU A 19 -4.35 -17.49 -36.18
CA GLU A 19 -4.04 -18.29 -37.36
C GLU A 19 -2.71 -19.04 -37.15
N ASN A 20 -2.65 -20.32 -37.55
CA ASN A 20 -1.41 -21.11 -37.56
C ASN A 20 -0.64 -21.14 -36.22
N ASP A 21 -1.38 -21.20 -35.10
CA ASP A 21 -0.90 -21.15 -33.71
C ASP A 21 -0.35 -19.78 -33.23
N GLU A 22 -0.34 -18.77 -34.11
CA GLU A 22 0.01 -17.38 -33.79
C GLU A 22 -1.23 -16.57 -33.38
N LYS A 23 -1.12 -15.84 -32.25
CA LYS A 23 -2.19 -15.01 -31.69
C LYS A 23 -1.75 -13.56 -31.59
N ILE A 24 -2.32 -12.71 -32.44
CA ILE A 24 -1.96 -11.29 -32.55
C ILE A 24 -3.12 -10.44 -32.03
N LEU A 25 -2.83 -9.46 -31.17
CA LEU A 25 -3.79 -8.47 -30.69
C LEU A 25 -3.39 -7.08 -31.19
N VAL A 26 -4.33 -6.36 -31.79
CA VAL A 26 -4.12 -5.02 -32.36
C VAL A 26 -4.84 -3.99 -31.48
N TYR A 27 -4.09 -3.07 -30.90
CA TYR A 27 -4.57 -2.05 -29.96
C TYR A 27 -4.46 -0.64 -30.54
N GLU A 28 -5.19 0.32 -29.97
CA GLU A 28 -4.97 1.74 -30.25
C GLU A 28 -3.57 2.20 -29.80
N TYR A 29 -2.98 3.15 -30.51
CA TYR A 29 -1.61 3.61 -30.25
C TYR A 29 -1.58 4.80 -29.29
N ALA A 30 -0.97 4.61 -28.12
CA ALA A 30 -0.70 5.68 -27.16
C ALA A 30 0.69 6.31 -27.44
N SER A 31 0.68 7.50 -28.03
CA SER A 31 1.87 8.12 -28.63
C SER A 31 2.95 8.60 -27.65
N ARG A 32 2.61 8.79 -26.36
CA ARG A 32 3.55 9.18 -25.30
C ARG A 32 4.02 8.00 -24.44
N ARG A 33 4.10 6.78 -24.98
CA ARG A 33 4.66 5.60 -24.28
C ARG A 33 3.99 5.35 -22.91
N SER A 34 4.65 4.60 -22.04
CA SER A 34 4.25 4.30 -20.67
C SER A 34 4.69 5.37 -19.67
N LEU A 35 3.88 5.56 -18.63
CA LEU A 35 4.08 6.53 -17.55
C LEU A 35 5.43 6.37 -16.84
N ASP A 36 5.90 5.12 -16.67
CA ASP A 36 7.20 4.83 -16.03
C ASP A 36 8.40 5.51 -16.72
N SER A 37 8.29 5.77 -18.03
CA SER A 37 9.31 6.45 -18.84
C SER A 37 9.57 7.90 -18.43
N TYR A 38 8.64 8.54 -17.71
CA TYR A 38 8.65 9.96 -17.36
C TYR A 38 8.90 10.24 -15.90
N LEU A 39 8.55 9.29 -15.02
CA LEU A 39 8.55 9.54 -13.58
C LEU A 39 9.94 9.97 -13.11
N ASN A 40 10.99 9.25 -13.53
CA ASN A 40 12.36 9.42 -13.07
C ASN A 40 13.14 10.65 -13.60
N LYS A 41 12.48 11.61 -14.27
CA LYS A 41 13.13 12.66 -15.08
C LYS A 41 12.65 14.09 -14.81
N ASP A 42 11.74 14.27 -13.87
CA ASP A 42 11.01 15.54 -13.65
C ASP A 42 10.20 16.06 -14.87
N ASP A 43 10.03 15.22 -15.92
CA ASP A 43 9.33 15.55 -17.18
C ASP A 43 7.84 15.93 -17.02
N LEU A 44 7.23 15.60 -15.88
CA LEU A 44 5.81 15.85 -15.59
C LEU A 44 5.62 16.97 -14.57
N ILE A 45 4.87 18.00 -14.94
CA ILE A 45 4.42 19.03 -13.99
C ILE A 45 3.24 18.53 -13.14
N TRP A 46 3.05 19.14 -11.97
CA TRP A 46 2.07 18.68 -10.96
C TRP A 46 0.65 18.46 -11.49
N ILE A 47 0.14 19.36 -12.33
CA ILE A 47 -1.21 19.24 -12.90
C ILE A 47 -1.34 18.03 -13.85
N GLN A 48 -0.28 17.68 -14.59
CA GLN A 48 -0.27 16.47 -15.41
C GLN A 48 -0.28 15.22 -14.53
N ARG A 49 0.52 15.19 -13.47
CA ARG A 49 0.56 14.09 -12.48
C ARG A 49 -0.83 13.81 -11.91
N LEU A 50 -1.54 14.85 -11.46
CA LEU A 50 -2.91 14.74 -10.97
C LEU A 50 -3.88 14.22 -12.04
N ASN A 51 -3.83 14.76 -13.25
CA ASN A 51 -4.71 14.32 -14.36
C ASN A 51 -4.47 12.84 -14.75
N ILE A 52 -3.20 12.40 -14.74
CA ILE A 52 -2.81 11.01 -14.98
C ILE A 52 -3.38 10.09 -13.89
N CYS A 53 -3.23 10.44 -12.61
CA CYS A 53 -3.84 9.70 -11.50
C CYS A 53 -5.36 9.60 -11.63
N ILE A 54 -6.03 10.72 -11.95
CA ILE A 54 -7.50 10.77 -12.12
C ILE A 54 -7.94 9.90 -13.31
N GLY A 55 -7.24 9.96 -14.45
CA GLY A 55 -7.53 9.16 -15.62
C GLY A 55 -7.39 7.66 -15.35
N ALA A 56 -6.27 7.24 -14.75
CA ALA A 56 -6.05 5.85 -14.36
C ALA A 56 -7.09 5.37 -13.33
N ALA A 57 -7.45 6.20 -12.34
CA ALA A 57 -8.52 5.86 -11.39
C ALA A 57 -9.88 5.66 -12.09
N ARG A 58 -10.22 6.48 -13.09
CA ARG A 58 -11.45 6.34 -13.89
C ARG A 58 -11.46 5.05 -14.73
N GLY A 59 -10.35 4.76 -15.42
CA GLY A 59 -10.21 3.51 -16.19
C GLY A 59 -10.34 2.27 -15.31
N LEU A 60 -9.72 2.28 -14.13
CA LEU A 60 -9.82 1.17 -13.17
C LEU A 60 -11.23 1.05 -12.58
N ALA A 61 -11.87 2.16 -12.25
CA ALA A 61 -13.26 2.18 -11.78
C ALA A 61 -14.25 1.63 -12.83
N TYR A 62 -14.03 1.92 -14.12
CA TYR A 62 -14.82 1.34 -15.22
C TYR A 62 -14.67 -0.19 -15.29
N LEU A 63 -13.43 -0.72 -15.29
CA LEU A 63 -13.16 -2.17 -15.28
C LEU A 63 -13.82 -2.87 -14.07
N HIS A 64 -13.79 -2.19 -12.93
CA HIS A 64 -14.32 -2.71 -11.65
C HIS A 64 -15.84 -2.60 -11.51
N ASN A 65 -16.55 -1.95 -12.45
CA ASN A 65 -17.99 -1.69 -12.35
C ASN A 65 -18.82 -2.78 -13.05
N PRO A 66 -19.47 -3.71 -12.32
CA PRO A 66 -20.24 -4.80 -12.94
C PRO A 66 -21.48 -4.30 -13.71
N PHE A 67 -22.00 -3.10 -13.39
CA PHE A 67 -23.21 -2.56 -14.00
C PHE A 67 -22.97 -1.95 -15.40
N GLY A 68 -21.72 -1.68 -15.77
CA GLY A 68 -21.37 -1.08 -17.07
C GLY A 68 -20.96 -2.09 -18.15
N THR A 69 -20.36 -3.22 -17.76
CA THR A 69 -19.66 -4.16 -18.66
C THR A 69 -20.22 -5.58 -18.63
N GLN A 70 -21.33 -5.82 -17.92
CA GLN A 70 -21.92 -7.13 -17.59
C GLN A 70 -21.04 -8.08 -16.77
N GLN A 71 -19.72 -7.86 -16.68
CA GLN A 71 -18.81 -8.62 -15.84
C GLN A 71 -17.71 -7.71 -15.27
N ARG A 72 -17.46 -7.85 -13.96
CA ARG A 72 -16.38 -7.15 -13.26
C ARG A 72 -15.03 -7.72 -13.69
N VAL A 73 -14.17 -6.91 -14.29
CA VAL A 73 -12.80 -7.29 -14.65
C VAL A 73 -11.83 -6.75 -13.59
N LEU A 74 -10.90 -7.62 -13.21
CA LEU A 74 -9.72 -7.25 -12.44
C LEU A 74 -8.54 -7.27 -13.41
N HIS A 75 -7.71 -6.23 -13.36
CA HIS A 75 -6.57 -6.09 -14.25
C HIS A 75 -5.42 -7.02 -13.87
N ARG A 76 -5.16 -7.14 -12.57
CA ARG A 76 -4.17 -8.01 -11.92
C ARG A 76 -2.70 -7.72 -12.23
N ASP A 77 -2.43 -6.62 -12.95
CA ASP A 77 -1.09 -6.15 -13.30
C ASP A 77 -1.08 -4.61 -13.48
N ILE A 78 -1.71 -3.89 -12.54
CA ILE A 78 -1.63 -2.42 -12.52
C ILE A 78 -0.23 -2.00 -12.09
N LYS A 79 0.50 -1.36 -12.99
CA LYS A 79 1.82 -0.75 -12.75
C LYS A 79 2.03 0.40 -13.72
N SER A 80 2.98 1.28 -13.43
CA SER A 80 3.26 2.47 -14.25
C SER A 80 3.77 2.16 -15.66
N SER A 81 4.29 0.95 -15.93
CA SER A 81 4.59 0.51 -17.30
C SER A 81 3.32 0.18 -18.12
N ASN A 82 2.23 -0.19 -17.45
CA ASN A 82 0.94 -0.60 -18.06
C ASN A 82 -0.08 0.56 -18.04
N ILE A 83 0.39 1.78 -17.78
CA ILE A 83 -0.39 3.01 -17.92
C ILE A 83 0.29 3.80 -19.03
N LEU A 84 -0.29 3.72 -20.23
CA LEU A 84 0.18 4.47 -21.38
C LEU A 84 -0.37 5.89 -21.35
N LEU A 85 0.31 6.79 -22.08
CA LEU A 85 -0.04 8.19 -22.18
C LEU A 85 -0.36 8.53 -23.64
N ASP A 86 -1.48 9.19 -23.89
CA ASP A 86 -1.83 9.70 -25.22
C ASP A 86 -1.12 11.04 -25.52
N GLU A 87 -1.35 11.57 -26.72
CA GLU A 87 -0.80 12.86 -27.18
C GLU A 87 -1.16 14.05 -26.27
N ASN A 88 -2.25 13.96 -25.52
CA ASN A 88 -2.77 14.97 -24.60
C ASN A 88 -2.37 14.72 -23.13
N TRP A 89 -1.52 13.71 -22.87
CA TRP A 89 -1.11 13.24 -21.54
C TRP A 89 -2.23 12.58 -20.72
N ASN A 90 -3.30 12.10 -21.34
CA ASN A 90 -4.30 11.30 -20.64
C ASN A 90 -3.77 9.88 -20.40
N ALA A 91 -4.01 9.36 -19.21
CA ALA A 91 -3.70 7.97 -18.85
C ALA A 91 -4.66 6.99 -19.55
N LYS A 92 -4.10 5.95 -20.18
CA LYS A 92 -4.79 4.79 -20.76
C LYS A 92 -4.21 3.49 -20.19
N ILE A 93 -5.03 2.68 -19.55
CA ILE A 93 -4.63 1.39 -18.98
C ILE A 93 -4.47 0.34 -20.09
N SER A 94 -3.33 -0.34 -20.16
CA SER A 94 -2.96 -1.36 -21.15
C SER A 94 -2.76 -2.75 -20.54
N ASP A 95 -2.63 -3.79 -21.37
CA ASP A 95 -2.22 -5.14 -20.94
C ASP A 95 -3.23 -5.85 -20.02
N LEU A 96 -4.51 -5.79 -20.40
CA LEU A 96 -5.67 -6.42 -19.75
C LEU A 96 -5.68 -7.97 -19.77
N GLY A 97 -4.53 -8.63 -19.81
CA GLY A 97 -4.47 -10.08 -19.86
C GLY A 97 -3.07 -10.66 -19.76
N LEU A 98 -2.61 -10.89 -18.53
CA LEU A 98 -1.82 -12.06 -18.10
C LEU A 98 -1.84 -12.15 -16.55
N LEU A 99 -1.63 -13.34 -16.00
CA LEU A 99 -2.06 -13.68 -14.63
C LEU A 99 -0.96 -13.53 -13.57
N THR A 100 -1.16 -12.60 -12.63
CA THR A 100 -0.57 -12.62 -11.28
C THR A 100 -1.66 -12.36 -10.21
N LYS A 101 -1.33 -12.38 -8.91
CA LYS A 101 -2.29 -12.57 -7.79
C LYS A 101 -2.49 -11.32 -6.91
N GLU A 102 -2.06 -10.16 -7.37
CA GLU A 102 -1.97 -8.93 -6.56
C GLU A 102 -3.21 -8.02 -6.76
N SER A 103 -3.54 -7.24 -5.73
CA SER A 103 -4.72 -6.38 -5.71
C SER A 103 -4.52 -5.09 -6.52
N ASP A 104 -5.34 -4.91 -7.57
CA ASP A 104 -5.41 -3.69 -8.40
C ASP A 104 -5.40 -2.38 -7.58
N VAL A 105 -6.08 -2.35 -6.43
CA VAL A 105 -6.20 -1.15 -5.59
C VAL A 105 -4.89 -0.83 -4.88
N TYR A 106 -4.15 -1.83 -4.44
CA TYR A 106 -2.83 -1.65 -3.84
C TYR A 106 -1.81 -1.27 -4.89
N SER A 107 -1.77 -1.97 -6.03
CA SER A 107 -0.83 -1.66 -7.09
C SER A 107 -1.12 -0.29 -7.73
N PHE A 108 -2.39 0.14 -7.76
CA PHE A 108 -2.74 1.53 -8.09
C PHE A 108 -2.29 2.53 -7.01
N GLY A 109 -2.39 2.18 -5.72
CA GLY A 109 -1.82 2.98 -4.63
C GLY A 109 -0.30 3.14 -4.73
N VAL A 110 0.42 2.08 -5.14
CA VAL A 110 1.84 2.14 -5.47
C VAL A 110 2.06 3.13 -6.61
N VAL A 111 1.41 2.94 -7.78
CA VAL A 111 1.49 3.87 -8.93
C VAL A 111 1.23 5.32 -8.53
N LEU A 112 0.23 5.58 -7.71
CA LEU A 112 -0.12 6.93 -7.30
C LEU A 112 0.97 7.55 -6.41
N PHE A 113 1.59 6.78 -5.52
CA PHE A 113 2.80 7.20 -4.81
C PHE A 113 3.96 7.47 -5.79
N GLU A 114 4.19 6.61 -6.78
CA GLU A 114 5.22 6.83 -7.81
C GLU A 114 5.02 8.14 -8.58
N VAL A 115 3.77 8.48 -8.88
CA VAL A 115 3.38 9.72 -9.59
C VAL A 115 3.56 10.96 -8.71
N LEU A 116 3.11 10.93 -7.46
CA LEU A 116 3.25 12.03 -6.51
C LEU A 116 4.73 12.29 -6.18
N CYS A 117 5.52 11.23 -5.99
CA CYS A 117 6.93 11.29 -5.64
C CYS A 117 7.88 11.46 -6.85
N GLY A 118 7.36 11.29 -8.07
CA GLY A 118 8.14 11.30 -9.32
C GLY A 118 9.20 10.22 -9.41
N ARG A 119 8.93 9.01 -8.90
CA ARG A 119 9.94 7.97 -8.67
C ARG A 119 9.29 6.59 -8.59
N LEU A 120 9.65 5.63 -9.45
CA LEU A 120 9.08 4.27 -9.39
C LEU A 120 9.51 3.54 -8.10
N CYS A 121 8.58 2.93 -7.39
CA CYS A 121 8.84 2.17 -6.16
C CYS A 121 9.71 0.94 -6.43
N ILE A 122 9.61 0.36 -7.62
CA ILE A 122 10.42 -0.77 -8.08
C ILE A 122 11.12 -0.38 -9.39
N GLY A 123 12.46 -0.41 -9.39
CA GLY A 123 13.27 0.03 -10.53
C GLY A 123 13.75 -1.11 -11.41
N ASN A 124 13.67 -0.93 -12.74
CA ASN A 124 14.42 -1.74 -13.70
C ASN A 124 15.47 -0.87 -14.42
N LYS A 125 16.67 -1.44 -14.63
CA LYS A 125 17.79 -0.91 -15.44
C LYS A 125 18.07 0.60 -15.35
N ASN A 126 18.53 1.04 -14.19
CA ASN A 126 19.70 1.91 -13.92
C ASN A 126 19.55 2.44 -12.48
N GLY A 127 20.66 2.56 -11.75
CA GLY A 127 20.63 2.64 -10.28
C GLY A 127 19.93 3.88 -9.70
N ILE A 128 19.60 3.77 -8.41
CA ILE A 128 19.07 4.78 -7.46
C ILE A 128 17.55 4.67 -7.18
N HIS A 129 17.27 4.35 -5.91
CA HIS A 129 15.98 4.36 -5.18
C HIS A 129 16.02 5.55 -4.19
N ARG A 130 15.01 6.38 -3.87
CA ARG A 130 13.52 6.38 -4.06
C ARG A 130 12.73 5.60 -2.96
N PRO A 131 11.48 6.00 -2.62
CA PRO A 131 11.06 7.26 -2.00
C PRO A 131 10.50 7.03 -0.56
N SER A 132 11.14 7.60 0.47
CA SER A 132 10.87 7.37 1.92
C SER A 132 10.69 5.90 2.30
N LEU A 133 11.49 5.05 1.66
CA LEU A 133 11.78 3.74 2.21
C LEU A 133 12.87 3.90 3.26
N THR A 134 12.57 3.48 4.48
CA THR A 134 13.61 3.14 5.45
C THR A 134 13.81 1.64 5.38
N GLY A 135 14.88 1.24 4.71
CA GLY A 135 15.18 -0.14 4.35
C GLY A 135 14.65 -0.52 2.96
N GLY A 136 14.07 -1.71 2.83
CA GLY A 136 13.69 -2.33 1.56
C GLY A 136 14.77 -3.27 1.03
N CYS A 137 14.71 -3.57 -0.28
CA CYS A 137 15.70 -4.38 -0.98
C CYS A 137 16.26 -3.62 -2.19
N ASP A 138 17.55 -3.79 -2.48
CA ASP A 138 18.10 -3.42 -3.77
C ASP A 138 17.66 -4.39 -4.89
N LYS A 139 18.02 -4.06 -6.13
CA LYS A 139 17.81 -4.90 -7.33
C LYS A 139 18.40 -6.32 -7.26
N ASN A 140 19.35 -6.57 -6.36
CA ASN A 140 19.99 -7.88 -6.16
C ASN A 140 19.33 -8.66 -5.01
N GLY A 141 18.34 -8.08 -4.33
CA GLY A 141 17.68 -8.63 -3.15
C GLY A 141 18.37 -8.31 -1.82
N ASN A 142 19.46 -7.53 -1.82
CA ASN A 142 20.16 -7.14 -0.59
C ASN A 142 19.26 -6.23 0.25
N ILE A 143 19.06 -6.57 1.52
CA ILE A 143 18.20 -5.80 2.42
C ILE A 143 18.96 -4.57 2.92
N LEU A 144 18.35 -3.40 2.79
CA LEU A 144 19.01 -2.10 2.94
C LEU A 144 18.91 -1.52 4.35
N LYS A 145 19.86 -0.64 4.68
CA LYS A 145 19.88 0.24 5.88
C LYS A 145 19.51 1.69 5.59
N SER A 146 19.51 2.06 4.30
CA SER A 146 19.26 3.42 3.83
C SER A 146 17.87 3.90 4.24
N ALA A 147 17.78 5.20 4.52
CA ALA A 147 16.53 5.86 4.81
C ALA A 147 16.44 7.17 4.01
N GLU A 148 15.26 7.48 3.50
CA GLU A 148 14.96 8.75 2.84
C GLU A 148 13.75 9.41 3.52
N LEU A 149 13.64 10.73 3.41
CA LEU A 149 12.48 11.50 3.86
C LEU A 149 11.97 12.38 2.72
N TYR A 150 10.64 12.45 2.56
CA TYR A 150 10.03 13.42 1.66
C TYR A 150 9.81 14.73 2.40
N ASP A 151 10.33 15.82 1.84
CA ASP A 151 9.92 17.16 2.21
C ASP A 151 8.87 17.63 1.20
N SER A 152 7.59 17.62 1.62
CA SER A 152 6.47 18.08 0.81
C SER A 152 6.46 19.60 0.59
N SER A 153 7.21 20.38 1.38
CA SER A 153 7.31 21.83 1.23
C SER A 153 8.28 22.24 0.11
N THR A 154 9.37 21.48 -0.06
CA THR A 154 10.33 21.67 -1.17
C THR A 154 10.09 20.73 -2.35
N GLY A 155 9.24 19.71 -2.19
CA GLY A 155 8.99 18.66 -3.19
C GLY A 155 10.18 17.72 -3.40
N ARG A 156 11.09 17.63 -2.42
CA ARG A 156 12.40 16.97 -2.57
C ARG A 156 12.58 15.80 -1.60
N TRP A 157 13.53 14.96 -1.98
CA TRP A 157 13.99 13.81 -1.20
C TRP A 157 15.26 14.16 -0.45
N GLU A 158 15.22 14.04 0.88
CA GLU A 158 16.42 14.08 1.73
C GLU A 158 16.88 12.64 1.99
N ILE A 159 18.16 12.34 1.73
CA ILE A 159 18.77 11.08 2.16
C ILE A 159 19.17 11.25 3.63
N LEU A 160 18.64 10.38 4.49
CA LEU A 160 19.00 10.32 5.90
C LEU A 160 20.23 9.41 6.09
N PRO A 161 20.98 9.55 7.20
CA PRO A 161 21.98 8.57 7.59
C PRO A 161 21.40 7.14 7.65
N ASP A 162 22.26 6.14 7.47
CA ASP A 162 21.86 4.73 7.56
C ASP A 162 21.31 4.38 8.96
N MET A 163 20.28 3.55 8.98
CA MET A 163 19.82 2.84 10.19
C MET A 163 20.89 1.87 10.70
N HIS A 164 20.80 1.47 11.97
CA HIS A 164 21.65 0.43 12.54
C HIS A 164 21.38 -0.93 11.89
N SER A 165 20.11 -1.25 11.67
CA SER A 165 19.64 -2.57 11.23
C SER A 165 19.07 -2.51 9.82
N SER A 166 19.53 -3.39 8.94
CA SER A 166 18.92 -3.56 7.62
C SER A 166 17.54 -4.20 7.77
N ARG A 167 16.53 -3.71 7.05
CA ARG A 167 15.15 -4.20 7.22
C ARG A 167 14.33 -4.10 5.94
N ARG A 168 13.47 -5.09 5.70
CA ARG A 168 12.35 -5.04 4.76
C ARG A 168 11.06 -5.44 5.47
N LEU A 169 9.88 -5.17 4.89
CA LEU A 169 8.58 -5.49 5.52
C LEU A 169 8.41 -4.88 6.93
N CYS A 170 9.08 -3.75 7.19
CA CYS A 170 8.91 -2.96 8.40
C CYS A 170 7.78 -1.94 8.22
N SER A 171 7.33 -1.36 9.33
CA SER A 171 6.33 -0.29 9.32
C SER A 171 6.87 0.96 9.96
N CYS A 172 6.50 2.10 9.39
CA CYS A 172 7.02 3.41 9.74
C CYS A 172 5.91 4.39 10.11
N PHE A 173 6.18 5.30 11.04
CA PHE A 173 5.21 6.28 11.54
C PHE A 173 5.94 7.47 12.19
N PHE A 174 5.22 8.60 12.32
CA PHE A 174 5.68 9.74 13.13
C PHE A 174 5.00 9.73 14.50
N MET A 175 5.77 10.06 15.53
CA MET A 175 5.35 10.15 16.93
C MET A 175 6.38 11.02 17.68
N ASP A 176 5.99 11.81 18.67
CA ASP A 176 6.89 12.64 19.49
C ASP A 176 7.81 13.57 18.65
N LYS A 177 7.34 14.00 17.46
CA LYS A 177 8.13 14.73 16.44
C LYS A 177 9.37 13.97 15.89
N LYS A 178 9.45 12.67 16.13
CA LYS A 178 10.48 11.76 15.60
C LYS A 178 9.87 10.82 14.57
N PHE A 179 10.71 10.36 13.65
CA PHE A 179 10.33 9.30 12.72
C PHE A 179 10.71 7.95 13.32
N TYR A 180 9.79 6.99 13.32
CA TYR A 180 10.02 5.64 13.84
C TYR A 180 9.87 4.61 12.73
N VAL A 181 10.69 3.56 12.82
CA VAL A 181 10.53 2.32 12.04
C VAL A 181 10.62 1.12 12.97
N ILE A 182 9.68 0.18 12.86
CA ILE A 182 9.62 -1.00 13.72
C ILE A 182 9.48 -2.29 12.93
N GLY A 183 9.98 -3.38 13.51
CA GLY A 183 9.88 -4.72 12.96
C GLY A 183 10.56 -4.84 11.59
N GLY A 184 9.98 -5.69 10.75
CA GLY A 184 10.57 -6.12 9.49
C GLY A 184 11.61 -7.22 9.68
N MET A 185 12.28 -7.58 8.58
CA MET A 185 13.15 -8.75 8.49
C MET A 185 14.54 -8.38 7.95
N THR A 186 15.59 -8.98 8.52
CA THR A 186 16.97 -8.93 8.02
C THR A 186 17.26 -10.02 6.98
N SER A 187 16.39 -11.02 6.83
CA SER A 187 16.52 -12.10 5.84
C SER A 187 15.15 -12.65 5.40
N SER A 188 15.09 -13.91 4.96
CA SER A 188 13.86 -14.70 4.74
C SER A 188 13.29 -15.32 6.02
N THR A 189 14.12 -15.49 7.05
CA THR A 189 13.79 -16.18 8.31
C THR A 189 13.90 -15.29 9.54
N ASP A 190 14.74 -14.25 9.47
CA ASP A 190 15.15 -13.50 10.64
C ASP A 190 14.35 -12.19 10.75
N SER A 191 13.47 -12.14 11.74
CA SER A 191 12.66 -10.97 12.07
C SER A 191 13.32 -10.11 13.14
N LEU A 192 13.27 -8.79 12.93
CA LEU A 192 13.72 -7.81 13.90
C LEU A 192 12.68 -7.59 14.99
N THR A 193 13.08 -7.77 16.24
CA THR A 193 12.29 -7.35 17.40
C THR A 193 12.53 -5.88 17.81
N CYS A 194 13.50 -5.21 17.16
CA CYS A 194 13.86 -3.83 17.47
C CYS A 194 13.12 -2.80 16.59
N GLY A 195 12.86 -1.66 17.20
CA GLY A 195 12.54 -0.42 16.50
C GLY A 195 13.77 0.47 16.42
N GLU A 196 13.72 1.47 15.55
CA GLU A 196 14.68 2.57 15.50
C GLU A 196 13.91 3.88 15.36
N GLU A 197 14.32 4.89 16.11
CA GLU A 197 13.81 6.25 16.01
C GLU A 197 14.86 7.17 15.41
N PHE A 198 14.43 8.11 14.57
CA PHE A 198 15.25 9.15 13.98
C PHE A 198 14.82 10.51 14.51
N ASP A 199 15.77 11.23 15.12
CA ASP A 199 15.56 12.59 15.55
C ASP A 199 15.88 13.57 14.42
N LEU A 200 14.86 14.31 13.96
CA LEU A 200 14.97 15.24 12.85
C LEU A 200 15.94 16.40 13.11
N ASN A 201 16.21 16.74 14.38
CA ASN A 201 17.06 17.87 14.75
C ASN A 201 18.54 17.45 14.83
N THR A 202 18.82 16.31 15.48
CA THR A 202 20.20 15.80 15.58
C THR A 202 20.64 15.03 14.34
N LYS A 203 19.68 14.64 13.48
CA LYS A 203 19.87 13.77 12.32
C LYS A 203 20.52 12.43 12.69
N GLN A 204 20.16 11.87 13.85
CA GLN A 204 20.69 10.60 14.35
C GLN A 204 19.59 9.57 14.58
N TRP A 205 19.93 8.31 14.30
CA TRP A 205 19.14 7.15 14.71
C TRP A 205 19.45 6.75 16.15
N ARG A 206 18.43 6.25 16.87
CA ARG A 206 18.56 5.55 18.14
C ARG A 206 17.82 4.22 18.06
N LYS A 207 18.52 3.12 18.36
CA LYS A 207 17.92 1.78 18.39
C LYS A 207 17.15 1.55 19.69
N ILE A 208 16.01 0.87 19.58
CA ILE A 208 15.12 0.48 20.68
C ILE A 208 14.92 -1.03 20.59
N ASP A 209 15.76 -1.77 21.31
CA ASP A 209 15.70 -3.23 21.34
C ASP A 209 14.40 -3.73 21.98
N GLY A 210 13.82 -4.81 21.44
CA GLY A 210 12.57 -5.37 21.93
C GLY A 210 11.29 -4.55 21.68
N MET A 211 11.38 -3.39 21.01
CA MET A 211 10.22 -2.50 20.75
C MET A 211 9.05 -3.20 20.03
N TYR A 212 9.29 -4.25 19.25
CA TYR A 212 8.22 -5.02 18.61
C TYR A 212 8.51 -6.53 18.74
N PRO A 213 8.16 -7.16 19.87
CA PRO A 213 8.60 -8.52 20.20
C PRO A 213 7.86 -9.63 19.42
N ILE A 214 7.05 -9.29 18.41
CA ILE A 214 6.29 -10.26 17.61
C ILE A 214 7.21 -10.86 16.54
N ILE A 215 7.58 -12.13 16.73
CA ILE A 215 8.46 -12.85 15.81
C ILE A 215 7.65 -13.34 14.60
N VAL A 216 7.87 -12.72 13.44
CA VAL A 216 7.32 -13.13 12.15
C VAL A 216 8.22 -14.22 11.54
N ASN A 217 7.73 -15.47 11.53
CA ASN A 217 8.50 -16.63 11.04
C ASN A 217 8.34 -16.91 9.54
N LYS A 218 7.62 -16.05 8.79
CA LYS A 218 7.34 -16.24 7.35
C LYS A 218 7.27 -14.92 6.61
N ILE A 219 7.91 -14.86 5.43
CA ILE A 219 7.83 -13.72 4.47
C ILE A 219 6.38 -13.44 4.01
N THR A 220 5.49 -14.43 4.10
CA THR A 220 4.08 -14.30 3.68
C THR A 220 3.22 -13.47 4.64
N GLN A 221 3.78 -12.98 5.76
CA GLN A 221 3.07 -12.17 6.75
C GLN A 221 3.15 -10.68 6.41
N ALA A 222 2.08 -9.94 6.72
CA ALA A 222 2.03 -8.50 6.53
C ALA A 222 3.05 -7.78 7.43
N PRO A 223 3.59 -6.61 6.99
CA PRO A 223 4.33 -5.71 7.86
C PRO A 223 3.55 -5.36 9.14
N PRO A 224 4.22 -4.95 10.24
CA PRO A 224 3.55 -4.59 11.49
C PRO A 224 2.37 -3.63 11.28
N LEU A 225 1.15 -4.09 11.54
CA LEU A 225 -0.05 -3.26 11.34
C LEU A 225 -0.14 -2.22 12.46
N VAL A 226 0.42 -1.03 12.23
CA VAL A 226 0.54 0.03 13.25
C VAL A 226 -0.02 1.37 12.82
N ALA A 227 -0.44 2.14 13.81
CA ALA A 227 -1.00 3.47 13.67
C ALA A 227 -0.60 4.33 14.88
N ALA A 228 -0.15 5.56 14.63
CA ALA A 228 0.14 6.55 15.66
C ALA A 228 -1.00 7.58 15.70
N VAL A 229 -1.60 7.82 16.87
CA VAL A 229 -2.70 8.76 17.08
C VAL A 229 -2.39 9.60 18.31
N SER A 230 -2.36 10.94 18.17
CA SER A 230 -2.07 11.88 19.27
C SER A 230 -0.79 11.53 20.05
N ASP A 231 0.29 11.24 19.32
CA ASP A 231 1.58 10.77 19.85
C ASP A 231 1.52 9.44 20.64
N GLU A 232 0.45 8.65 20.53
CA GLU A 232 0.38 7.30 21.10
C GLU A 232 0.39 6.25 19.98
N LEU A 233 1.19 5.19 20.16
CA LEU A 233 1.37 4.12 19.16
C LEU A 233 0.49 2.91 19.47
N TYR A 234 -0.22 2.44 18.44
CA TYR A 234 -1.08 1.27 18.47
C TYR A 234 -0.64 0.25 17.43
N ALA A 235 -0.86 -1.03 17.74
CA ALA A 235 -0.63 -2.16 16.84
C ALA A 235 -1.84 -3.09 16.83
N LEU A 236 -2.11 -3.67 15.66
CA LEU A 236 -3.07 -4.74 15.46
C LEU A 236 -2.31 -6.06 15.25
N ASP A 237 -2.35 -6.92 16.25
CA ASP A 237 -1.90 -8.31 16.13
C ASP A 237 -2.98 -9.10 15.39
N TYR A 238 -2.77 -9.33 14.09
CA TYR A 238 -3.71 -10.06 13.25
C TYR A 238 -3.85 -11.54 13.66
N MET A 239 -2.83 -12.17 14.25
CA MET A 239 -2.92 -13.58 14.67
C MET A 239 -3.88 -13.77 15.83
N SER A 240 -3.86 -12.86 16.82
CA SER A 240 -4.76 -12.89 17.97
C SER A 240 -6.02 -12.01 17.80
N SER A 241 -6.06 -11.20 16.74
CA SER A 241 -7.04 -10.13 16.49
C SER A 241 -7.08 -9.07 17.59
N MET A 242 -5.98 -8.89 18.33
CA MET A 242 -5.89 -7.97 19.47
C MET A 242 -5.28 -6.64 19.08
N VAL A 243 -5.89 -5.56 19.56
CA VAL A 243 -5.33 -4.22 19.53
C VAL A 243 -4.47 -4.02 20.78
N LYS A 244 -3.26 -3.52 20.57
CA LYS A 244 -2.27 -3.27 21.62
C LYS A 244 -1.83 -1.81 21.57
N LYS A 245 -1.51 -1.23 22.72
CA LYS A 245 -0.92 0.10 22.87
C LYS A 245 0.50 -0.03 23.38
N TYR A 246 1.42 0.76 22.85
CA TYR A 246 2.81 0.76 23.26
C TYR A 246 3.02 1.66 24.48
N ASP A 247 3.55 1.10 25.57
CA ASP A 247 4.07 1.85 26.72
C ASP A 247 5.54 2.18 26.47
N LYS A 248 5.81 3.47 26.19
CA LYS A 248 7.15 4.00 25.91
C LYS A 248 8.11 3.92 27.11
N ASN A 249 7.59 3.96 28.33
CA ASN A 249 8.39 3.94 29.56
C ASN A 249 8.84 2.52 29.91
N LYS A 250 7.94 1.54 29.73
CA LYS A 250 8.22 0.12 29.96
C LYS A 250 8.85 -0.58 28.75
N ASN A 251 8.78 0.04 27.56
CA ASN A 251 9.10 -0.59 26.27
C ASN A 251 8.30 -1.89 26.06
N SER A 252 6.99 -1.84 26.32
CA SER A 252 6.08 -3.00 26.30
C SER A 252 4.79 -2.71 25.55
N TRP A 253 4.01 -3.76 25.24
CA TRP A 253 2.72 -3.64 24.57
C TRP A 253 1.59 -4.13 25.47
N ASP A 254 0.77 -3.19 25.91
CA ASP A 254 -0.41 -3.47 26.73
C ASP A 254 -1.59 -3.84 25.80
N VAL A 255 -2.27 -4.94 26.09
CA VAL A 255 -3.44 -5.40 25.31
C VAL A 255 -4.66 -4.57 25.72
N LEU A 256 -5.27 -3.87 24.76
CA LEU A 256 -6.45 -3.04 25.01
C LEU A 256 -7.76 -3.81 24.84
N GLY A 257 -7.83 -4.67 23.84
CA GLY A 257 -9.04 -5.40 23.50
C GLY A 257 -8.99 -6.06 22.13
N ARG A 258 -10.05 -6.79 21.78
CA ARG A 258 -10.15 -7.48 20.49
C ARG A 258 -10.90 -6.65 19.45
N LEU A 259 -10.57 -6.84 18.17
CA LEU A 259 -11.46 -6.43 17.08
C LEU A 259 -12.82 -7.17 17.15
N PRO A 260 -13.90 -6.58 16.63
CA PRO A 260 -15.23 -7.22 16.57
C PRO A 260 -15.29 -8.46 15.67
N VAL A 261 -14.23 -8.73 14.88
CA VAL A 261 -14.12 -9.85 13.94
C VAL A 261 -12.78 -10.55 14.14
N LYS A 262 -12.76 -11.88 14.03
CA LYS A 262 -11.52 -12.66 13.94
C LYS A 262 -10.87 -12.41 12.57
N ALA A 263 -9.60 -12.02 12.57
CA ALA A 263 -8.80 -11.84 11.37
C ALA A 263 -8.89 -13.06 10.44
N SER A 264 -8.92 -12.80 9.13
CA SER A 264 -8.96 -13.88 8.14
C SER A 264 -7.61 -14.60 8.05
N SER A 265 -7.61 -15.81 7.49
CA SER A 265 -6.43 -16.66 7.31
C SER A 265 -5.39 -16.15 6.30
N MET A 266 -5.42 -14.87 5.94
CA MET A 266 -4.51 -14.22 4.99
C MET A 266 -3.34 -13.49 5.67
N GLU A 267 -2.87 -13.99 6.83
CA GLU A 267 -1.60 -13.59 7.45
C GLU A 267 -1.42 -12.06 7.63
N GLY A 268 -2.52 -11.35 7.88
CA GLY A 268 -2.57 -9.90 8.10
C GLY A 268 -2.93 -9.05 6.88
N TRP A 269 -2.72 -9.53 5.64
CA TRP A 269 -2.93 -8.73 4.42
C TRP A 269 -4.38 -8.29 4.21
N SER A 270 -5.35 -9.11 4.65
CA SER A 270 -6.78 -8.76 4.57
C SER A 270 -7.23 -7.70 5.59
N LEU A 271 -6.31 -6.96 6.20
CA LEU A 271 -6.59 -5.97 7.24
C LEU A 271 -5.83 -4.68 6.95
N VAL A 272 -6.54 -3.56 6.96
CA VAL A 272 -5.91 -2.24 7.01
C VAL A 272 -6.11 -1.68 8.40
N PHE A 273 -5.04 -1.17 9.00
CA PHE A 273 -5.06 -0.50 10.29
C PHE A 273 -4.26 0.80 10.18
N LYS A 274 -4.92 1.95 10.38
CA LYS A 274 -4.34 3.29 10.15
C LYS A 274 -4.90 4.31 11.13
N ALA A 275 -4.18 5.41 11.30
CA ALA A 275 -4.68 6.61 11.96
C ALA A 275 -5.50 7.47 10.97
N CYS A 276 -6.52 8.16 11.47
CA CYS A 276 -7.22 9.22 10.76
C CYS A 276 -7.67 10.27 11.79
N GLY A 277 -7.01 11.44 11.81
CA GLY A 277 -7.21 12.44 12.85
C GLY A 277 -6.94 11.87 14.25
N ASP A 278 -7.93 11.96 15.15
CA ASP A 278 -7.84 11.45 16.52
C ASP A 278 -8.42 10.04 16.71
N ARG A 279 -8.51 9.25 15.62
CA ARG A 279 -9.12 7.91 15.58
C ARG A 279 -8.23 6.88 14.91
N LEU A 280 -8.40 5.63 15.33
CA LEU A 280 -7.95 4.45 14.62
C LEU A 280 -9.04 4.01 13.64
N LEU A 281 -8.65 3.74 12.41
CA LEU A 281 -9.47 3.09 11.40
C LEU A 281 -9.03 1.65 11.20
N VAL A 282 -10.01 0.76 11.05
CA VAL A 282 -9.77 -0.62 10.60
C VAL A 282 -10.69 -0.96 9.44
N VAL A 283 -10.13 -1.55 8.38
CA VAL A 283 -10.86 -2.12 7.25
C VAL A 283 -10.61 -3.61 7.19
N TYR A 284 -11.68 -4.41 7.09
CA TYR A 284 -11.61 -5.86 7.00
C TYR A 284 -12.76 -6.43 6.15
N VAL A 285 -12.65 -7.70 5.70
CA VAL A 285 -13.80 -8.46 5.20
C VAL A 285 -14.46 -9.24 6.32
N GLN A 286 -15.77 -9.08 6.44
CA GLN A 286 -16.66 -9.94 7.21
C GLN A 286 -17.28 -10.96 6.25
N LYS A 287 -17.14 -12.25 6.53
CA LYS A 287 -17.81 -13.31 5.76
C LYS A 287 -19.09 -13.75 6.48
N SER A 288 -20.22 -13.77 5.77
CA SER A 288 -21.41 -14.51 6.17
C SER A 288 -21.41 -15.89 5.49
N ARG A 289 -22.49 -16.68 5.65
CA ARG A 289 -22.58 -18.01 5.01
C ARG A 289 -22.62 -17.95 3.48
N GLU A 290 -23.07 -16.83 2.90
CA GLU A 290 -23.33 -16.71 1.46
C GLU A 290 -22.68 -15.47 0.82
N ASN A 291 -22.46 -14.39 1.58
CA ASN A 291 -21.87 -13.14 1.10
C ASN A 291 -20.60 -12.76 1.87
N ALA A 292 -19.81 -11.85 1.30
CA ALA A 292 -18.78 -11.11 2.02
C ALA A 292 -19.13 -9.62 2.06
N SER A 293 -18.68 -8.89 3.07
CA SER A 293 -18.76 -7.43 3.09
C SER A 293 -17.44 -6.83 3.53
N ILE A 294 -17.02 -5.76 2.87
CA ILE A 294 -15.94 -4.90 3.38
C ILE A 294 -16.58 -3.98 4.42
N VAL A 295 -16.02 -3.98 5.63
CA VAL A 295 -16.46 -3.13 6.74
C VAL A 295 -15.35 -2.16 7.10
N LEU A 296 -15.67 -0.87 7.12
CA LEU A 296 -14.83 0.19 7.68
C LEU A 296 -15.37 0.53 9.07
N ASN A 297 -14.51 0.40 10.09
CA ASN A 297 -14.81 0.84 11.45
C ASN A 297 -13.82 1.93 11.89
N SER A 298 -14.26 2.72 12.87
CA SER A 298 -13.39 3.62 13.62
C SER A 298 -13.53 3.41 15.12
N TRP A 299 -12.46 3.68 15.86
CA TRP A 299 -12.46 3.75 17.32
C TRP A 299 -11.61 4.94 17.74
N SER A 300 -12.06 5.69 18.75
CA SER A 300 -11.26 6.77 19.34
C SER A 300 -10.54 6.24 20.57
N PRO A 301 -9.22 6.46 20.70
CA PRO A 301 -8.51 6.09 21.93
C PRO A 301 -8.94 6.84 23.20
N LYS A 302 -9.77 7.89 23.05
CA LYS A 302 -10.42 8.60 24.15
C LYS A 302 -11.72 7.92 24.62
N SER A 303 -12.25 6.96 23.87
CA SER A 303 -13.44 6.19 24.26
C SER A 303 -13.12 5.28 25.44
N ARG A 304 -14.11 5.08 26.32
CA ARG A 304 -13.99 4.13 27.44
C ARG A 304 -13.80 2.71 26.91
N ILE A 305 -12.94 1.95 27.57
CA ILE A 305 -12.80 0.51 27.38
C ILE A 305 -13.55 -0.15 28.54
N GLU A 306 -14.52 -1.01 28.23
CA GLU A 306 -15.32 -1.75 29.22
C GLU A 306 -15.00 -3.24 29.05
N ASP A 307 -14.47 -3.89 30.09
CA ASP A 307 -14.10 -5.31 30.12
C ASP A 307 -13.24 -5.82 28.92
N GLY A 308 -12.38 -4.95 28.38
CA GLY A 308 -11.54 -5.26 27.21
C GLY A 308 -12.28 -5.25 25.87
N ILE A 309 -13.51 -4.72 25.85
CA ILE A 309 -14.30 -4.46 24.65
C ILE A 309 -14.02 -3.03 24.19
N LEU A 310 -13.71 -2.89 22.91
CA LEU A 310 -13.49 -1.62 22.23
C LEU A 310 -14.76 -1.26 21.46
N ASP A 311 -15.31 -0.07 21.71
CA ASP A 311 -16.52 0.43 21.03
C ASP A 311 -16.24 0.87 19.58
N TRP A 312 -16.14 -0.11 18.69
CA TRP A 312 -15.89 0.10 17.26
C TRP A 312 -17.15 0.59 16.56
N ASN A 313 -17.08 1.83 16.06
CA ASN A 313 -18.14 2.49 15.33
C ASN A 313 -18.04 2.13 13.84
N VAL A 314 -19.03 1.41 13.31
CA VAL A 314 -19.14 1.09 11.87
C VAL A 314 -19.39 2.40 11.10
N LEU A 315 -18.45 2.79 10.23
CA LEU A 315 -18.58 3.97 9.37
C LEU A 315 -19.15 3.63 7.99
N GLY A 316 -19.00 2.38 7.54
CA GLY A 316 -19.54 1.93 6.26
C GLY A 316 -19.39 0.43 6.04
N VAL A 317 -20.37 -0.13 5.33
CA VAL A 317 -20.39 -1.53 4.89
C VAL A 317 -20.60 -1.55 3.38
N LYS A 318 -19.77 -2.30 2.66
CA LYS A 318 -19.93 -2.54 1.23
C LYS A 318 -20.01 -4.03 0.97
N GLU A 319 -21.20 -4.51 0.60
CA GLU A 319 -21.41 -5.91 0.24
C GLU A 319 -20.64 -6.28 -1.04
N GLN A 320 -20.15 -7.51 -1.09
CA GLN A 320 -19.48 -8.12 -2.23
C GLN A 320 -19.83 -9.61 -2.36
N GLN A 321 -20.07 -10.04 -3.59
CA GLN A 321 -20.19 -11.46 -3.95
C GLN A 321 -18.81 -12.17 -3.95
N SER A 322 -17.70 -11.45 -3.74
CA SER A 322 -16.34 -11.99 -3.74
C SER A 322 -15.74 -12.00 -2.34
N GLN A 323 -15.07 -13.10 -1.98
CA GLN A 323 -14.53 -13.34 -0.63
C GLN A 323 -13.20 -12.61 -0.32
N PHE A 324 -12.69 -11.79 -1.23
CA PHE A 324 -11.39 -11.12 -1.10
C PHE A 324 -11.54 -9.66 -0.67
N VAL A 325 -10.81 -9.26 0.37
CA VAL A 325 -10.42 -7.85 0.54
C VAL A 325 -9.46 -7.54 -0.61
N TYR A 326 -9.77 -6.52 -1.39
CA TYR A 326 -8.76 -5.87 -2.21
C TYR A 326 -7.93 -5.04 -1.25
N ASP A 327 -6.62 -5.30 -1.16
CA ASP A 327 -5.69 -4.51 -0.34
C ASP A 327 -5.98 -3.01 -0.51
N CYS A 328 -6.60 -2.40 0.50
CA CYS A 328 -7.08 -1.03 0.41
C CYS A 328 -5.92 -0.11 0.76
N ALA A 329 -5.36 0.56 -0.24
CA ALA A 329 -4.40 1.64 -0.05
C ALA A 329 -5.10 2.85 0.62
N VAL A 330 -5.21 2.82 1.95
CA VAL A 330 -5.59 3.99 2.74
C VAL A 330 -4.33 4.83 2.94
N MET A 331 -4.16 5.82 2.07
CA MET A 331 -3.20 6.90 2.28
C MET A 331 -3.73 7.78 3.42
N GLY A 332 -2.94 7.94 4.47
CA GLY A 332 -3.15 9.03 5.43
C GLY A 332 -2.70 10.34 4.80
N CYS A 333 -3.42 11.42 5.11
CA CYS A 333 -3.03 12.79 4.77
C CYS A 333 -1.86 13.25 5.65
#